data_AF-A0A2T2VVE9-F1
#
_entry.id   AF-A0A2T2VVE9-F1
#
_cell.length_a   1.000
_cell.length_b   1.000
_cell.length_c   1.000
_cell.angle_alpha   90.00
_cell.angle_beta   90.00
_cell.angle_gamma   90.00
#
_symmetry.space_group_name_H-M   'P 1'
#
loop_
_entity.id
_entity.type
_entity.pdbx_description
1 polymer ?
#
loop_
_entity_poly.entity_id
_entity_poly.type
_entity_poly.pdbx_seq_one_letter_code
_entity_poly.pdbx_strand_id
1 'polypeptide(L)'
;MKNYALILLLLSISCSQQDRKPQLHKTTTQRSVVLTKEQKHVQIEELFSKHGGYDHLNFTYFEKDNYIQIAATSSTNEYAKFEYAEELFWWNNDPYFDQFLLIKIQKKIDEITHSKHKTESRKKPLKRTVSYNDSKSTNC
;
A
#
# COMPACT_ATOMS: atom_id res chain seq x y z
N MET A 1 67.84 -41.87 1.49
CA MET A 1 66.59 -41.87 2.28
C MET A 1 65.93 -40.51 2.16
N LYS A 2 64.69 -40.51 1.66
CA LYS A 2 63.61 -39.50 1.68
C LYS A 2 63.93 -38.00 1.68
N ASN A 3 63.53 -37.39 0.56
CA ASN A 3 63.28 -35.98 0.28
C ASN A 3 62.23 -35.38 1.22
N TYR A 4 62.41 -34.11 1.61
CA TYR A 4 61.30 -33.19 1.84
C TYR A 4 61.66 -31.82 1.26
N ALA A 5 61.17 -31.60 0.03
CA ALA A 5 61.10 -30.30 -0.60
C ALA A 5 59.99 -29.49 0.09
N LEU A 6 60.33 -28.35 0.68
CA LEU A 6 59.34 -27.37 1.12
C LEU A 6 59.14 -26.36 -0.01
N ILE A 7 58.14 -26.61 -0.86
CA ILE A 7 57.73 -25.72 -1.94
C ILE A 7 56.82 -24.65 -1.33
N LEU A 8 57.31 -23.42 -1.21
CA LEU A 8 56.50 -22.23 -0.97
C LEU A 8 55.71 -21.92 -2.24
N LEU A 9 54.43 -22.27 -2.24
CA LEU A 9 53.50 -22.01 -3.33
C LEU A 9 53.01 -20.56 -3.23
N LEU A 10 53.66 -19.65 -3.97
CA LEU A 10 53.17 -18.29 -4.21
C LEU A 10 51.92 -18.38 -5.08
N LEU A 11 50.74 -18.28 -4.47
CA LEU A 11 49.48 -18.05 -5.18
C LEU A 11 49.48 -16.61 -5.71
N SER A 12 50.01 -16.43 -6.92
CA SER A 12 49.72 -15.25 -7.73
C SER A 12 48.23 -15.27 -8.09
N ILE A 13 47.41 -14.60 -7.28
CA ILE A 13 46.06 -14.22 -7.69
C ILE A 13 46.25 -13.16 -8.77
N SER A 14 46.35 -13.59 -10.04
CA SER A 14 46.16 -12.69 -11.16
C SER A 14 44.79 -12.07 -10.99
N CYS A 15 44.78 -10.78 -10.68
CA CYS A 15 43.60 -9.95 -10.76
C CYS A 15 43.21 -9.90 -12.23
N SER A 16 42.29 -10.77 -12.64
CA SER A 16 41.55 -10.59 -13.87
C SER A 16 40.72 -9.31 -13.68
N GLN A 17 41.31 -8.15 -14.00
CA GLN A 17 40.53 -6.95 -14.28
C GLN A 17 39.71 -7.28 -15.52
N GLN A 18 38.52 -7.83 -15.26
CA GLN A 18 37.50 -7.97 -16.25
C GLN A 18 37.13 -6.54 -16.64
N ASP A 19 37.64 -6.11 -17.79
CA ASP A 19 37.32 -4.85 -18.46
C ASP A 19 35.81 -4.84 -18.76
N ARG A 20 35.01 -4.57 -17.72
CA ARG A 20 33.58 -4.36 -17.85
C ARG A 20 33.48 -2.99 -18.49
N LYS A 21 33.27 -2.99 -19.81
CA LYS A 21 32.66 -1.85 -20.53
C LYS A 21 31.65 -1.19 -19.60
N PRO A 22 31.64 0.14 -19.45
CA PRO A 22 30.59 0.80 -18.70
C PRO A 22 29.27 0.36 -19.32
N GLN A 23 28.53 -0.50 -18.62
CA GLN A 23 27.14 -0.70 -18.98
C GLN A 23 26.52 0.65 -18.71
N LEU A 24 26.19 1.35 -19.80
CA LEU A 24 25.30 2.49 -19.76
C LEU A 24 24.04 1.97 -19.09
N HIS A 25 23.95 2.15 -17.76
CA HIS A 25 22.72 1.95 -17.03
C HIS A 25 21.76 2.94 -17.69
N LYS A 26 20.95 2.42 -18.61
CA LYS A 26 19.76 3.10 -19.05
C LYS A 26 18.94 3.20 -17.78
N THR A 27 19.07 4.33 -17.09
CA THR A 27 18.01 4.84 -16.23
C THR A 27 16.85 5.06 -17.18
N THR A 28 16.10 3.99 -17.44
CA THR A 28 14.71 4.12 -17.78
C THR A 28 14.13 4.83 -16.58
N THR A 29 13.95 6.15 -16.69
CA THR A 29 13.08 6.89 -15.80
C THR A 29 11.74 6.18 -15.91
N GLN A 30 11.47 5.25 -14.99
CA GLN A 30 10.13 4.78 -14.75
C GLN A 30 9.39 6.06 -14.42
N ARG A 31 8.62 6.56 -15.39
CA ARG A 31 7.69 7.65 -15.19
C ARG A 31 6.78 7.12 -14.09
N SER A 32 6.98 7.54 -12.85
CA SER A 32 6.10 7.15 -11.75
C SER A 32 4.72 7.60 -12.19
N VAL A 33 3.86 6.64 -12.54
CA VAL A 33 2.52 6.96 -12.97
C VAL A 33 1.84 7.54 -11.74
N VAL A 34 1.62 8.85 -11.76
CA VAL A 34 0.97 9.53 -10.64
C VAL A 34 -0.43 8.96 -10.53
N LEU A 35 -0.77 8.39 -9.37
CA LEU A 35 -2.07 7.77 -9.16
C LEU A 35 -3.12 8.88 -8.95
N THR A 36 -4.13 8.86 -9.81
CA THR A 36 -5.31 9.71 -9.63
C THR A 36 -6.05 9.33 -8.34
N LYS A 37 -6.83 10.27 -7.77
CA LYS A 37 -7.68 9.99 -6.59
C LYS A 37 -8.61 8.79 -6.83
N GLU A 38 -9.20 8.69 -8.03
CA GLU A 38 -10.06 7.58 -8.42
C GLU A 38 -9.33 6.24 -8.41
N GLN A 39 -8.10 6.17 -8.94
CA GLN A 39 -7.31 4.94 -8.90
C GLN A 39 -7.00 4.50 -7.46
N LYS A 40 -6.74 5.45 -6.56
CA LYS A 40 -6.54 5.17 -5.14
C LYS A 40 -7.82 4.64 -4.49
N HIS A 41 -8.97 5.22 -4.81
CA HIS A 41 -10.26 4.72 -4.33
C HIS A 41 -10.51 3.29 -4.80
N VAL A 42 -10.33 2.99 -6.08
CA VAL A 42 -10.51 1.65 -6.65
C VAL A 42 -9.61 0.62 -5.97
N GLN A 43 -8.33 0.92 -5.75
CA GLN A 43 -7.42 -0.01 -5.07
C GLN A 43 -7.86 -0.34 -3.64
N ILE A 44 -8.43 0.64 -2.92
CA ILE A 44 -8.99 0.41 -1.59
C ILE A 44 -10.30 -0.38 -1.67
N GLU A 45 -11.17 -0.11 -2.64
CA GLU A 45 -12.38 -0.90 -2.86
C GLU A 45 -12.09 -2.38 -3.15
N GLU A 46 -11.08 -2.65 -3.97
CA GLU A 46 -10.60 -4.00 -4.26
C GLU A 46 -10.11 -4.70 -2.99
N LEU A 47 -9.47 -3.96 -2.09
CA LEU A 47 -9.06 -4.47 -0.78
C LEU A 47 -10.27 -4.91 0.04
N PHE A 48 -11.24 -4.01 0.25
CA PHE A 48 -12.47 -4.33 1.00
C PHE A 48 -13.30 -5.45 0.36
N SER A 49 -13.30 -5.54 -0.97
CA SER A 49 -14.04 -6.57 -1.71
C SER A 49 -13.53 -7.98 -1.43
N LYS A 50 -12.26 -8.13 -1.03
CA LYS A 50 -11.67 -9.44 -0.66
C LYS A 50 -12.08 -9.92 0.74
N HIS A 51 -12.51 -9.01 1.62
CA HIS A 51 -12.76 -9.31 3.04
C HIS A 51 -14.20 -9.63 3.41
N GLY A 52 -15.13 -9.54 2.44
CA GLY A 52 -16.56 -9.75 2.69
C GLY A 52 -17.12 -8.81 3.77
N GLY A 53 -18.40 -8.94 4.09
CA GLY A 53 -19.00 -8.28 5.27
C GLY A 53 -19.33 -6.79 5.15
N TYR A 54 -18.65 -6.01 4.31
CA TYR A 54 -18.96 -4.60 4.08
C TYR A 54 -19.77 -4.40 2.80
N ASP A 55 -20.71 -3.45 2.80
CA ASP A 55 -21.57 -3.11 1.66
C ASP A 55 -21.25 -1.73 1.06
N HIS A 56 -20.86 -0.78 1.90
CA HIS A 56 -20.60 0.62 1.55
C HIS A 56 -19.22 1.06 2.02
N LEU A 57 -18.56 1.91 1.24
CA LEU A 57 -17.28 2.55 1.56
C LEU A 57 -17.40 4.06 1.33
N ASN A 58 -17.06 4.81 2.36
CA ASN A 58 -17.16 6.26 2.40
C ASN A 58 -15.75 6.85 2.57
N PHE A 59 -15.37 7.73 1.66
CA PHE A 59 -14.17 8.54 1.75
C PHE A 59 -14.57 9.97 2.11
N THR A 60 -14.17 10.44 3.28
CA THR A 60 -14.47 11.82 3.73
C THR A 60 -13.18 12.60 3.85
N TYR A 61 -13.04 13.64 3.04
CA TYR A 61 -11.89 14.54 3.03
C TYR A 61 -12.12 15.70 4.01
N PHE A 62 -11.23 15.85 4.98
CA PHE A 62 -11.20 16.97 5.92
C PHE A 62 -10.02 17.86 5.53
N GLU A 63 -10.17 18.64 4.46
CA GLU A 63 -9.05 19.38 3.85
C GLU A 63 -8.44 20.40 4.80
N LYS A 64 -9.26 21.06 5.63
CA LYS A 64 -8.80 22.02 6.65
C LYS A 64 -7.96 21.38 7.74
N ASP A 65 -8.33 20.17 8.13
CA ASP A 65 -7.67 19.41 9.19
C ASP A 65 -6.58 18.47 8.62
N ASN A 66 -6.35 18.53 7.29
CA ASN A 66 -5.33 17.79 6.56
C ASN A 66 -5.38 16.27 6.70
N TYR A 67 -6.58 15.67 6.75
CA TYR A 67 -6.72 14.21 6.77
C TYR A 67 -7.89 13.69 5.91
N ILE A 68 -7.84 12.40 5.58
CA ILE A 68 -8.93 11.64 4.98
C ILE A 68 -9.40 10.57 5.96
N GLN A 69 -10.71 10.42 6.11
CA GLN A 69 -11.33 9.29 6.79
C GLN A 69 -11.88 8.30 5.77
N ILE A 70 -11.58 7.01 5.97
CA ILE A 70 -12.08 5.88 5.21
C ILE A 70 -12.97 5.07 6.15
N ALA A 71 -14.26 4.98 5.85
CA ALA A 71 -15.22 4.22 6.64
C ALA A 71 -15.91 3.17 5.78
N ALA A 72 -16.04 1.94 6.28
CA ALA A 72 -16.82 0.90 5.63
C ALA A 72 -17.91 0.37 6.56
N THR A 73 -19.11 0.16 6.02
CA THR A 73 -20.27 -0.30 6.79
C THR A 73 -21.00 -1.44 6.08
N SER A 74 -21.54 -2.35 6.89
CA SER A 74 -22.50 -3.35 6.46
C SER A 74 -23.93 -2.86 6.62
N SER A 75 -24.79 -3.16 5.67
CA SER A 75 -26.23 -2.90 5.80
C SER A 75 -26.95 -3.98 6.63
N THR A 76 -26.29 -5.10 6.87
CA THR A 76 -26.88 -6.28 7.54
C THR A 76 -26.28 -6.56 8.91
N ASN A 77 -25.22 -5.87 9.32
CA ASN A 77 -24.51 -6.15 10.56
C ASN A 77 -23.98 -4.86 11.21
N GLU A 78 -24.58 -4.44 12.31
CA GLU A 78 -24.19 -3.23 13.07
C GLU A 78 -22.73 -3.30 13.56
N TYR A 79 -22.18 -4.51 13.71
CA TYR A 79 -20.82 -4.75 14.19
C TYR A 79 -19.75 -4.84 13.08
N ALA A 80 -20.12 -4.62 11.81
CA ALA A 80 -19.18 -4.58 10.69
C ALA A 80 -18.92 -3.12 10.29
N LYS A 81 -18.25 -2.40 11.19
CA LYS A 81 -17.82 -1.01 11.01
C LYS A 81 -16.31 -0.94 10.98
N PHE A 82 -15.77 -0.40 9.91
CA PHE A 82 -14.37 -0.04 9.77
C PHE A 82 -14.26 1.48 9.74
N GLU A 83 -13.28 2.04 10.45
CA GLU A 83 -12.90 3.45 10.34
C GLU A 83 -11.37 3.57 10.38
N TYR A 84 -10.79 4.31 9.44
CA TYR A 84 -9.36 4.60 9.38
C TYR A 84 -9.15 6.05 8.93
N ALA A 85 -8.18 6.73 9.52
CA ALA A 85 -7.82 8.09 9.16
C ALA A 85 -6.34 8.15 8.76
N GLU A 86 -6.02 8.97 7.78
CA GLU A 86 -4.65 9.20 7.29
C GLU A 86 -4.45 10.66 6.91
N GLU A 87 -3.26 11.20 7.12
CA GLU A 87 -2.97 12.58 6.71
C GLU A 87 -2.99 12.70 5.19
N LEU A 88 -3.51 13.82 4.66
CA LEU A 88 -3.60 14.03 3.21
C LEU A 88 -2.22 14.12 2.56
N PHE A 89 -1.20 14.55 3.29
CA PHE A 89 0.18 14.51 2.83
C PHE A 89 0.59 13.10 2.41
N TRP A 90 0.31 12.09 3.24
CA TRP A 90 0.58 10.69 2.96
C TRP A 90 -0.33 10.12 1.88
N TRP A 91 -1.61 10.50 1.89
CA TRP A 91 -2.55 10.14 0.83
C TRP A 91 -2.06 10.59 -0.56
N ASN A 92 -1.50 11.79 -0.66
CA ASN A 92 -1.05 12.38 -1.92
C ASN A 92 0.35 11.92 -2.36
N ASN A 93 1.03 11.12 -1.54
CA ASN A 93 2.33 10.55 -1.85
C ASN A 93 2.15 9.15 -2.46
N ASP A 94 2.29 9.01 -3.78
CA ASP A 94 1.99 7.75 -4.47
C ASP A 94 2.86 6.57 -4.03
N PRO A 95 4.20 6.69 -3.92
CA PRO A 95 5.04 5.64 -3.35
C PRO A 95 4.67 5.25 -1.91
N TYR A 96 4.15 6.19 -1.11
CA TYR A 96 3.66 5.85 0.22
C TYR A 96 2.32 5.13 0.13
N PHE A 97 1.43 5.57 -0.75
CA PHE A 97 0.10 5.00 -0.94
C PHE A 97 0.19 3.51 -1.28
N ASP A 98 0.95 3.17 -2.32
CA ASP A 98 1.02 1.80 -2.86
C ASP A 98 1.86 0.86 -1.97
N GLN A 99 2.99 1.32 -1.43
CA GLN A 99 3.90 0.49 -0.64
C GLN A 99 3.53 0.38 0.84
N PHE A 100 2.79 1.35 1.39
CA PHE A 100 2.56 1.41 2.84
C PHE A 100 1.09 1.57 3.23
N LEU A 101 0.35 2.51 2.64
CA LEU A 101 -1.01 2.81 3.09
C LEU A 101 -1.96 1.64 2.88
N LEU A 102 -1.92 1.00 1.70
CA LEU A 102 -2.73 -0.19 1.42
C LEU A 102 -2.45 -1.32 2.42
N ILE A 103 -1.18 -1.53 2.79
CA ILE A 103 -0.78 -2.55 3.77
C ILE A 103 -1.33 -2.21 5.16
N LYS A 104 -1.31 -0.94 5.56
CA LYS A 104 -1.89 -0.50 6.86
C LYS A 104 -3.39 -0.72 6.91
N ILE A 105 -4.11 -0.34 5.84
CA ILE A 105 -5.55 -0.55 5.73
C ILE A 105 -5.85 -2.06 5.79
N GLN A 106 -5.10 -2.88 5.05
CA GLN A 106 -5.24 -4.33 5.02
C GLN A 106 -5.10 -4.94 6.42
N LYS A 107 -4.01 -4.61 7.14
CA LYS A 107 -3.78 -5.09 8.51
C LYS A 107 -4.91 -4.71 9.45
N LYS A 108 -5.43 -3.48 9.34
CA LYS A 108 -6.56 -3.05 10.17
C LYS A 108 -7.85 -3.80 9.83
N ILE A 109 -8.11 -4.05 8.55
CA ILE A 109 -9.25 -4.88 8.14
C ILE A 109 -9.11 -6.25 8.80
N ASP A 110 -7.95 -6.88 8.65
CA ASP A 110 -7.65 -8.19 9.23
C ASP A 110 -7.90 -8.22 10.75
N GLU A 111 -7.33 -7.28 11.51
CA GLU A 111 -7.52 -7.18 12.96
C GLU A 111 -9.01 -7.17 13.37
N ILE A 112 -9.85 -6.52 12.58
CA ILE A 112 -11.30 -6.42 12.85
C ILE A 112 -12.05 -7.68 12.40
N THR A 113 -11.64 -8.32 11.29
CA THR A 113 -12.30 -9.53 10.75
C THR A 113 -11.86 -10.83 11.42
N HIS A 114 -10.71 -10.89 12.09
CA HIS A 114 -10.19 -12.11 12.76
C HIS A 114 -11.12 -12.70 13.83
N SER A 115 -12.22 -12.03 14.22
CA SER A 115 -13.20 -12.53 15.20
C SER A 115 -14.44 -13.24 14.61
N LYS A 116 -14.66 -13.24 13.28
CA LYS A 116 -15.92 -13.74 12.69
C LYS A 116 -15.66 -14.73 11.56
N HIS A 117 -15.97 -16.00 11.80
CA HIS A 117 -15.88 -17.06 10.81
C HIS A 117 -16.79 -16.82 9.59
N LYS A 118 -16.19 -17.14 8.43
CA LYS A 118 -16.78 -17.28 7.09
C LYS A 118 -17.01 -15.96 6.34
N THR A 119 -15.98 -15.59 5.57
CA THR A 119 -16.07 -14.64 4.46
C THR A 119 -17.02 -15.21 3.41
N GLU A 120 -18.31 -14.87 3.48
CA GLU A 120 -19.22 -15.14 2.36
C GLU A 120 -18.81 -14.27 1.18
N SER A 121 -18.72 -14.88 -0.01
CA SER A 121 -18.38 -14.13 -1.21
C SER A 121 -19.48 -13.10 -1.49
N ARG A 122 -19.05 -11.87 -1.81
CA ARG A 122 -19.97 -10.75 -1.99
C ARG A 122 -20.81 -10.96 -3.26
N LYS A 123 -22.14 -10.83 -3.15
CA LYS A 123 -23.09 -10.97 -4.28
C LYS A 123 -23.35 -9.67 -5.07
N LYS A 124 -22.98 -8.52 -4.51
CA LYS A 124 -23.20 -7.17 -5.09
C LYS A 124 -21.87 -6.43 -5.19
N PRO A 125 -21.70 -5.39 -6.02
CA PRO A 125 -20.49 -4.54 -5.98
C PRO A 125 -20.51 -3.59 -4.79
N LEU A 126 -19.33 -3.20 -4.28
CA LEU A 126 -19.13 -2.21 -3.21
C LEU A 126 -19.60 -0.83 -3.67
N LYS A 127 -20.45 -0.21 -2.87
CA LYS A 127 -20.93 1.14 -3.15
C LYS A 127 -19.95 2.14 -2.54
N ARG A 128 -19.43 3.04 -3.37
CA ARG A 128 -18.56 4.13 -2.93
C ARG A 128 -19.33 5.44 -2.80
N THR A 129 -19.03 6.18 -1.74
CA THR A 129 -19.37 7.59 -1.61
C THR A 129 -18.11 8.39 -1.32
N VAL A 130 -18.00 9.57 -1.91
CA VAL A 130 -16.93 10.53 -1.64
C VAL A 130 -17.56 11.83 -1.13
N SER A 131 -17.06 12.34 -0.03
CA SER A 131 -17.58 13.54 0.64
C SER A 131 -16.43 14.46 1.01
N TYR A 132 -16.70 15.76 1.03
CA TYR A 132 -15.74 16.80 1.41
C TYR A 132 -16.34 17.56 2.58
N ASN A 133 -15.66 17.54 3.73
CA ASN A 133 -16.08 18.27 4.91
C ASN A 133 -15.40 19.63 4.93
N ASP A 134 -16.07 20.59 4.32
CA ASP A 134 -15.70 21.98 4.44
C ASP A 134 -16.30 22.51 5.74
N SER A 135 -15.59 22.39 6.86
CA SER A 135 -16.00 22.94 8.16
C SER A 135 -15.94 24.48 8.15
N LYS A 136 -16.86 25.12 7.44
CA LYS A 136 -17.33 26.49 7.62
C LYS A 136 -18.83 26.48 7.29
N SER A 137 -19.63 25.99 8.23
CA SER A 137 -20.86 26.73 8.52
C SER A 137 -20.41 28.02 9.21
N THR A 138 -19.95 28.98 8.42
CA THR A 138 -20.02 30.38 8.83
C THR A 138 -21.49 30.74 8.71
N ASN A 139 -22.23 30.52 9.80
CA ASN A 139 -23.43 31.32 10.05
C ASN A 139 -22.93 32.77 10.14
N CYS A 140 -23.15 33.53 9.07
CA CYS A 140 -23.12 34.98 9.12
C CYS A 140 -24.26 35.49 10.00
#